data_AF-A0A843LBL2-F1
#
_entry.id   AF-A0A843LBL2-F1
#
_cell.length_a   1.000
_cell.length_b   1.000
_cell.length_c   1.000
_cell.angle_alpha   90.00
_cell.angle_beta   90.00
_cell.angle_gamma   90.00
#
_symmetry.space_group_name_H-M   'P 1'
#
loop_
_entity.id
_entity.type
_entity.pdbx_description
1 polymer ?
#
loop_
_entity_poly.entity_id
_entity_poly.type
_entity_poly.pdbx_seq_one_letter_code
_entity_poly.pdbx_strand_id
1 'polypeptide(L)' 'ILDGECEVWIAGETHQMTAGETIIFPANVPHALSAITRFKMSLTMIRGSEGT' A
#
# COMPACT_ATOMS: atom_id res chain seq x y z
N ILE A 1 6.53 3.02 2.45
CA ILE A 1 7.26 3.67 1.33
C ILE A 1 8.71 3.83 1.73
N LEU A 2 9.63 3.37 0.88
CA LEU A 2 11.07 3.45 1.17
C LEU A 2 11.70 4.74 0.63
N ASP A 3 11.18 5.26 -0.48
CA ASP A 3 11.70 6.43 -1.19
C ASP A 3 10.61 6.99 -2.12
N GLY A 4 10.64 8.30 -2.40
CA GLY A 4 9.68 9.00 -3.27
C GLY A 4 8.25 9.11 -2.71
N GLU A 5 7.30 9.42 -3.60
CA GLU A 5 5.90 9.74 -3.27
C GLU A 5 4.92 9.05 -4.23
N CYS A 6 3.79 8.57 -3.69
CA CYS A 6 2.73 7.91 -4.45
C CYS A 6 1.34 8.21 -3.90
N GLU A 7 0.32 8.05 -4.75
CA GLU A 7 -1.07 7.91 -4.33
C GLU A 7 -1.42 6.43 -4.20
N VAL A 8 -2.07 6.08 -3.10
CA VAL A 8 -2.60 4.75 -2.85
C VAL A 8 -4.12 4.85 -2.78
N TRP A 9 -4.81 4.08 -3.61
CA TRP A 9 -6.26 3.98 -3.61
C TRP A 9 -6.68 2.65 -2.97
N ILE A 10 -7.59 2.70 -1.99
CA ILE A 10 -8.13 1.53 -1.29
C ILE A 10 -9.63 1.74 -1.11
N ALA A 11 -10.46 0.83 -1.63
CA ALA A 11 -11.91 0.83 -1.43
C ALA A 11 -12.64 2.16 -1.77
N GLY A 12 -12.12 2.97 -2.69
CA GLY A 12 -12.70 4.28 -3.01
C GLY A 12 -12.00 5.47 -2.35
N GLU A 13 -11.15 5.24 -1.34
CA GLU A 13 -10.41 6.27 -0.64
C GLU A 13 -8.99 6.41 -1.20
N THR A 14 -8.54 7.66 -1.36
CA THR A 14 -7.19 7.97 -1.85
C THR A 14 -6.35 8.52 -0.72
N HIS A 15 -5.15 7.96 -0.56
CA HIS A 15 -4.15 8.37 0.42
C HIS A 15 -2.88 8.79 -0.31
N GLN A 16 -2.42 10.02 -0.08
CA GLN A 16 -1.08 10.43 -0.50
C GLN A 16 -0.07 9.91 0.51
N MET A 17 1.01 9.32 0.01
CA MET A 17 2.05 8.71 0.82
C MET A 17 3.44 9.16 0.40
N THR A 18 4.30 9.35 1.40
CA THR A 18 5.68 9.81 1.31
C THR A 18 6.63 8.82 1.99
N ALA A 19 7.94 8.98 1.77
CA ALA A 19 8.96 8.11 2.35
C ALA A 19 8.85 8.01 3.88
N GLY A 20 8.90 6.78 4.40
CA GLY A 20 8.74 6.47 5.83
C GLY A 20 7.31 6.05 6.23
N GLU A 21 6.29 6.37 5.43
CA GLU A 21 4.91 6.02 5.75
C GLU A 21 4.57 4.58 5.40
N THR A 22 3.62 3.99 6.12
CA THR A 22 3.15 2.60 5.91
C THR A 22 1.63 2.57 5.91
N ILE A 23 1.06 1.66 5.12
CA ILE A 23 -0.39 1.45 5.03
C ILE A 23 -0.69 -0.06 5.01
N ILE A 24 -1.87 -0.43 5.51
CA ILE A 24 -2.36 -1.82 5.48
C ILE A 24 -3.32 -1.97 4.31
N PHE A 25 -3.06 -2.95 3.45
CA PHE A 25 -3.99 -3.36 2.40
C PHE A 25 -4.91 -4.48 2.92
N PRO A 26 -6.22 -4.26 3.02
CA PRO A 26 -7.15 -5.31 3.43
C PRO A 26 -7.25 -6.42 2.38
N ALA A 27 -7.41 -7.67 2.83
CA ALA A 27 -7.59 -8.81 1.94
C ALA A 27 -8.87 -8.67 1.11
N ASN A 28 -8.82 -9.09 -0.15
CA ASN A 28 -9.96 -9.08 -1.10
C ASN A 28 -10.57 -7.70 -1.36
N VAL A 29 -9.90 -6.62 -0.99
CA VAL A 29 -10.33 -5.25 -1.26
C VAL A 29 -9.54 -4.69 -2.45
N PRO A 30 -10.21 -4.08 -3.45
CA PRO A 30 -9.53 -3.44 -4.56
C PRO A 30 -8.60 -2.34 -4.08
N HIS A 31 -7.37 -2.35 -4.59
CA HIS A 31 -6.38 -1.33 -4.32
C HIS A 31 -5.53 -1.06 -5.57
N ALA A 32 -5.02 0.16 -5.68
CA ALA A 32 -4.17 0.61 -6.77
C ALA A 32 -3.12 1.59 -6.26
N LEU A 33 -2.01 1.71 -6.99
CA LEU A 33 -0.94 2.67 -6.71
C LEU A 33 -0.63 3.49 -7.95
N SER A 34 -0.43 4.79 -7.77
CA SER A 34 0.02 5.70 -8.81
C SER A 34 1.24 6.48 -8.32
N ALA A 35 2.28 6.53 -9.13
CA ALA A 35 3.47 7.32 -8.83
C ALA A 35 3.17 8.81 -9.00
N ILE A 36 3.35 9.62 -7.94
CA ILE A 36 3.41 11.09 -8.08
C ILE A 36 4.84 11.45 -8.53
N THR A 37 5.82 10.82 -7.89
CA THR A 37 7.23 10.86 -8.28
C THR A 37 7.77 9.42 -8.39
N ARG A 38 9.00 9.26 -8.90
CA ARG A 38 9.67 7.95 -8.87
C ARG A 38 9.79 7.48 -7.43
N PHE A 39 9.14 6.38 -7.08
CA PHE A 39 9.09 5.87 -5.72
C PHE A 39 9.57 4.42 -5.62
N LYS A 40 9.92 4.00 -4.39
CA LYS A 40 10.21 2.62 -4.03
C LYS A 40 9.31 2.20 -2.86
N MET A 41 8.72 1.02 -2.98
CA MET A 41 7.88 0.43 -1.95
C MET A 41 8.38 -0.98 -1.63
N SER A 42 8.31 -1.35 -0.35
CA SER A 42 8.32 -2.75 0.08
C SER A 42 6.90 -3.17 0.40
N LEU A 43 6.47 -4.31 -0.14
CA LEU A 43 5.16 -4.90 0.12
C LEU A 43 5.35 -6.28 0.71
N THR A 44 4.74 -6.50 1.87
CA THR A 44 4.73 -7.80 2.55
C THR A 44 3.29 -8.29 2.64
N MET A 45 2.99 -9.40 1.97
CA MET A 45 1.69 -10.06 2.15
C MET A 45 1.73 -10.93 3.40
N ILE A 46 0.84 -10.65 4.34
CA ILE A 46 0.63 -11.48 5.53
C ILE A 46 -0.55 -12.40 5.23
N ARG A 47 -0.31 -13.71 5.19
CA ARG A 47 -1.37 -14.72 5.10
C ARG A 47 -1.67 -15.22 6.51
N GLY A 48 -2.93 -15.21 6.91
CA GLY A 48 -3.33 -15.88 8.15
C GLY A 48 -2.97 -17.37 8.06
N SER A 49 -2.44 -17.95 9.13
CA SER A 49 -2.26 -19.40 9.22
C SER A 49 -3.62 -20.08 9.18
N GLU A 50 -3.84 -21.05 8.30
CA GLU A 50 -4.93 -22.01 8.51
C GLU A 50 -4.58 -22.85 9.74
N GLY A 51 -5.31 -22.64 10.82
CA GLY A 51 -5.09 -23.34 12.07
C GLY A 51 -6.12 -22.97 13.12
N THR A 52 -7.15 -23.82 13.21
CA THR A 52 -8.10 -24.05 14.33
C THR A 52 -8.89 -22.86 14.88
#